data_AF-A0A947KRP7-F1
#
_entry.id   AF-A0A947KRP7-F1
#
_cell.length_a   1.000
_cell.length_b   1.000
_cell.length_c   1.000
_cell.angle_alpha   90.00
_cell.angle_beta   90.00
_cell.angle_gamma   90.00
#
_symmetry.space_group_name_H-M   'P 1'
#
loop_
_entity.id
_entity.type
_entity.pdbx_description
1 polymer ?
#
loop_
_entity_poly.entity_id
_entity_poly.type
_entity_poly.pdbx_seq_one_letter_code
_entity_poly.pdbx_strand_id
1 'polypeptide(L)'
;MRGLDAIDDDDFKYEYFRLYDLYNLYGVDSISMVFKVQNELLSERIYLTTKKLIRSLDMVTKLEDEQFYYIVLMFPFADKASAFGFMNRLLHKLGDVNEDSFEHMTFNFSKKNLFEKYLGSDHAE
;
A
#
# COMPACT_ATOMS: atom_id res chain seq x y z
N MET A 1 1.22 1.97 19.54
CA MET A 1 0.51 1.51 18.31
C MET A 1 0.78 2.58 17.27
N ARG A 2 1.47 2.26 16.17
CA ARG A 2 1.80 3.27 15.13
C ARG A 2 1.17 2.97 13.75
N GLY A 3 0.28 1.97 13.61
CA GLY A 3 -0.29 1.48 12.34
C GLY A 3 -0.67 2.53 11.28
N LEU A 4 -1.96 2.86 11.12
CA LEU A 4 -2.38 3.93 10.21
C LEU A 4 -1.87 5.32 10.65
N ASP A 5 -1.56 5.49 11.93
CA ASP A 5 -1.06 6.74 12.51
C ASP A 5 0.34 7.11 12.00
N ALA A 6 1.11 6.16 11.47
CA ALA A 6 2.41 6.41 10.82
C ALA A 6 2.26 7.04 9.42
N ILE A 7 1.05 7.10 8.87
CA ILE A 7 0.79 7.75 7.59
C ILE A 7 0.62 9.25 7.81
N ASP A 8 1.58 10.05 7.34
CA ASP A 8 1.50 11.51 7.43
C ASP A 8 0.53 12.12 6.40
N ASP A 9 0.19 11.38 5.34
CA ASP A 9 -0.74 11.81 4.30
C ASP A 9 -2.20 11.79 4.81
N ASP A 10 -2.71 12.97 5.20
CA ASP A 10 -4.06 13.15 5.73
C ASP A 10 -5.16 12.81 4.72
N ASP A 11 -4.95 13.09 3.43
CA ASP A 11 -5.91 12.75 2.37
C ASP A 11 -6.03 11.23 2.24
N PHE A 12 -4.89 10.52 2.26
CA PHE A 12 -4.85 9.07 2.25
C PHE A 12 -5.57 8.47 3.47
N LYS A 13 -5.26 8.96 4.68
CA LYS A 13 -5.90 8.49 5.92
C LYS A 13 -7.41 8.72 5.90
N TYR A 14 -7.84 9.92 5.53
CA TYR A 14 -9.26 10.26 5.45
C TYR A 14 -9.99 9.31 4.51
N GLU A 15 -9.46 9.11 3.29
CA GLU A 15 -10.09 8.25 2.30
C GLU A 15 -10.09 6.78 2.75
N TYR A 16 -9.01 6.30 3.40
CA TYR A 16 -8.96 4.97 3.98
C TYR A 16 -10.08 4.73 5.00
N PHE A 17 -10.25 5.64 5.95
CA PHE A 17 -11.31 5.52 6.96
C PHE A 17 -12.71 5.62 6.34
N ARG A 18 -12.90 6.54 5.39
CA ARG A 18 -14.18 6.67 4.65
C ARG A 18 -14.56 5.37 3.94
N LEU A 19 -13.60 4.73 3.26
CA LEU A 19 -13.83 3.48 2.55
C LEU A 19 -14.03 2.30 3.51
N TYR A 20 -13.33 2.28 4.66
CA TYR A 20 -13.54 1.30 5.70
C TYR A 20 -14.95 1.39 6.31
N ASP A 21 -15.47 2.61 6.51
CA ASP A 21 -16.84 2.83 6.95
C ASP A 21 -17.86 2.34 5.92
N LEU A 22 -17.61 2.56 4.63
CA LEU A 22 -18.45 2.01 3.55
C LEU A 22 -18.47 0.48 3.55
N TYR A 23 -17.34 -0.16 3.83
CA TYR A 23 -17.27 -1.61 4.00
C TYR A 23 -18.12 -2.08 5.19
N ASN A 24 -18.03 -1.42 6.34
CA ASN A 24 -18.81 -1.79 7.53
C ASN A 24 -20.31 -1.59 7.34
N LEU A 25 -20.72 -0.53 6.64
CA LEU A 25 -22.14 -0.19 6.43
C LEU A 25 -22.78 -1.00 5.30
N TYR A 26 -22.05 -1.25 4.22
CA TYR A 26 -22.63 -1.75 2.96
C TYR A 26 -21.93 -3.01 2.42
N GLY A 27 -20.86 -3.50 3.05
CA GLY A 27 -20.08 -4.64 2.57
C GLY A 27 -19.29 -4.37 1.30
N VAL A 28 -19.14 -3.10 0.91
CA VAL A 28 -18.39 -2.70 -0.28
C VAL A 28 -16.90 -2.73 0.05
N ASP A 29 -16.18 -3.72 -0.46
CA ASP A 29 -14.77 -3.93 -0.14
C ASP A 29 -13.84 -2.99 -0.94
N SER A 30 -12.62 -2.82 -0.44
CA SER A 30 -11.51 -2.18 -1.14
C SER A 30 -10.23 -2.90 -0.75
N ILE A 31 -9.16 -2.70 -1.51
CA ILE A 31 -7.90 -3.39 -1.24
C ILE A 31 -6.74 -2.41 -1.07
N SER A 32 -5.92 -2.69 -0.07
CA SER A 32 -4.64 -2.04 0.15
C SER A 32 -3.51 -2.98 -0.25
N MET A 33 -2.45 -2.42 -0.83
CA MET A 33 -1.21 -3.12 -1.13
C MET A 33 -0.06 -2.37 -0.49
N VAL A 34 0.86 -3.08 0.14
CA VAL A 34 2.06 -2.49 0.73
C VAL A 34 3.28 -3.10 0.08
N PHE A 35 4.23 -2.27 -0.34
CA PHE A 35 5.59 -2.69 -0.67
C PHE A 35 6.52 -2.29 0.47
N LYS A 36 7.37 -3.21 0.93
CA LYS A 36 8.39 -2.97 1.94
C LYS A 36 9.76 -3.15 1.31
N VAL A 37 10.58 -2.10 1.36
CA VAL A 37 11.83 -1.98 0.63
C VAL A 37 12.93 -1.47 1.56
N GLN A 38 14.11 -2.09 1.59
CA GLN A 38 15.24 -1.58 2.40
C GLN A 38 16.07 -0.51 1.67
N ASN A 39 16.11 -0.59 0.34
CA ASN A 39 16.92 0.31 -0.48
C ASN A 39 16.14 1.58 -0.84
N GLU A 40 16.67 2.74 -0.42
CA GLU A 40 16.07 4.06 -0.66
C GLU A 40 15.86 4.38 -2.15
N LEU A 41 16.87 4.11 -2.99
CA LEU A 41 16.78 4.39 -4.43
C LEU A 41 15.71 3.53 -5.10
N LEU A 42 15.62 2.25 -4.71
CA LEU A 42 14.59 1.35 -5.20
C LEU A 42 13.20 1.79 -4.72
N SER A 43 13.07 2.20 -3.45
CA SER A 43 11.80 2.66 -2.90
C SER A 43 11.30 3.91 -3.64
N GLU A 44 12.20 4.84 -3.96
CA GLU A 44 11.87 6.05 -4.71
C GLU A 44 11.48 5.71 -6.16
N ARG A 45 12.23 4.81 -6.83
CA ARG A 45 11.88 4.34 -8.17
C ARG A 45 10.50 3.69 -8.20
N ILE A 46 10.19 2.83 -7.23
CA ILE A 46 8.88 2.18 -7.12
C ILE A 46 7.80 3.23 -6.87
N TYR A 47 7.98 4.14 -5.90
CA TYR A 47 7.01 5.18 -5.56
C TYR A 47 6.66 6.08 -6.76
N LEU A 48 7.69 6.61 -7.45
CA LEU A 48 7.49 7.47 -8.62
C LEU A 48 6.86 6.73 -9.80
N THR A 49 7.19 5.45 -9.99
CA THR A 49 6.58 4.63 -11.03
C THR A 49 5.12 4.34 -10.71
N THR A 50 4.82 4.03 -9.44
CA THR A 50 3.47 3.85 -8.93
C THR A 50 2.62 5.09 -9.15
N LYS A 51 3.11 6.30 -8.79
CA LYS A 51 2.37 7.56 -9.04
C LYS A 51 1.99 7.77 -10.51
N LYS A 52 2.75 7.23 -11.45
CA LYS A 52 2.45 7.30 -12.90
C LYS A 52 1.47 6.22 -13.37
N LEU A 53 1.26 5.16 -12.59
CA LEU A 53 0.46 3.99 -12.93
C LEU A 53 -0.90 3.94 -12.23
N ILE A 54 -1.05 4.61 -11.10
CA ILE A 54 -2.32 4.72 -10.37
C ILE A 54 -3.37 5.43 -11.23
N ARG A 55 -4.63 4.99 -11.11
CA ARG A 55 -5.79 5.59 -11.75
C ARG A 55 -6.45 6.60 -10.82
N SER A 56 -7.46 7.33 -11.30
CA SER A 56 -7.99 8.51 -10.60
C SER A 56 -8.43 8.29 -9.16
N LEU A 57 -9.00 7.13 -8.81
CA LEU A 57 -9.42 6.82 -7.44
C LEU A 57 -8.33 6.13 -6.62
N ASP A 58 -7.32 5.57 -7.28
CA ASP A 58 -6.24 4.88 -6.59
C ASP A 58 -5.37 5.92 -5.87
N MET A 59 -4.95 5.61 -4.65
CA MET A 59 -4.08 6.48 -3.86
C MET A 59 -2.77 5.77 -3.54
N VAL A 60 -1.69 6.54 -3.41
CA VAL A 60 -0.39 6.05 -2.96
C VAL A 60 0.24 7.03 -1.98
N THR A 61 0.73 6.49 -0.87
CA THR A 61 1.56 7.21 0.08
C THR A 61 2.86 6.44 0.34
N LYS A 62 3.86 7.13 0.89
CA LYS A 62 5.17 6.57 1.23
C LYS A 62 5.43 6.87 2.70
N LEU A 63 5.90 5.86 3.41
CA LEU A 63 6.28 5.90 4.81
C LEU A 63 7.75 5.52 4.90
N GLU A 64 8.44 6.09 5.86
CA GLU A 64 9.83 5.77 6.15
C GLU A 64 9.97 5.40 7.61
N ASP A 65 10.70 4.32 7.84
CA ASP A 65 11.20 3.90 9.13
C ASP A 65 12.74 3.74 9.04
N GLU A 66 13.42 3.61 10.18
CA GLU A 66 14.88 3.54 10.30
C GLU A 66 15.53 2.50 9.37
N GLN A 67 14.82 1.42 9.03
CA GLN A 67 15.35 0.31 8.24
C GLN A 67 14.59 0.07 6.92
N PHE A 68 13.39 0.61 6.77
CA PHE A 68 12.50 0.23 5.69
C PHE A 68 11.69 1.42 5.16
N TYR A 69 11.45 1.38 3.85
CA TYR A 69 10.55 2.27 3.14
C TYR A 69 9.30 1.48 2.78
N TYR A 70 8.14 2.00 3.17
CA TYR A 70 6.85 1.40 2.85
C TYR A 70 6.14 2.25 1.81
N ILE A 71 5.69 1.61 0.74
CA ILE A 71 4.85 2.25 -0.28
C ILE A 71 3.48 1.63 -0.16
N VAL A 72 2.53 2.43 0.29
CA VAL A 72 1.18 1.98 0.59
C VAL A 72 0.26 2.47 -0.52
N LEU A 73 -0.39 1.53 -1.19
CA LEU A 73 -1.38 1.77 -2.22
C LEU A 73 -2.75 1.41 -1.70
N MET A 74 -3.75 2.17 -2.12
CA MET A 74 -5.15 1.89 -1.87
C MET A 74 -5.90 1.89 -3.20
N PHE A 75 -6.68 0.85 -3.43
CA PHE A 75 -7.53 0.67 -4.61
C PHE A 75 -8.99 0.62 -4.16
N PRO A 76 -9.71 1.76 -4.23
CA PRO A 76 -11.11 1.81 -3.82
C PRO A 76 -11.99 0.90 -4.69
N PHE A 77 -12.93 0.20 -4.05
CA PHE A 77 -13.93 -0.62 -4.73
C PHE A 77 -13.35 -1.72 -5.63
N ALA A 78 -12.16 -2.19 -5.27
CA ALA A 78 -11.39 -3.15 -6.04
C ALA A 78 -11.14 -4.44 -5.27
N ASP A 79 -10.83 -5.49 -6.01
CA ASP A 79 -10.54 -6.82 -5.49
C ASP A 79 -9.04 -7.16 -5.58
N LYS A 80 -8.69 -8.35 -5.12
CA LYS A 80 -7.31 -8.83 -5.17
C LYS A 80 -6.75 -8.96 -6.59
N ALA A 81 -7.59 -9.28 -7.58
CA ALA A 81 -7.15 -9.37 -8.96
C ALA A 81 -6.66 -8.02 -9.49
N SER A 82 -7.29 -6.92 -9.07
CA SER A 82 -6.89 -5.56 -9.42
C SER A 82 -5.49 -5.22 -8.89
N ALA A 83 -5.21 -5.60 -7.64
CA ALA A 83 -3.90 -5.46 -7.00
C ALA A 83 -2.81 -6.26 -7.76
N PHE A 84 -3.05 -7.53 -8.09
CA PHE A 84 -2.11 -8.32 -8.90
C PHE A 84 -1.89 -7.74 -10.31
N GLY A 85 -2.97 -7.29 -10.95
CA GLY A 85 -2.88 -6.64 -12.25
C GLY A 85 -2.04 -5.36 -12.19
N PHE A 86 -2.10 -4.61 -11.08
CA PHE A 86 -1.23 -3.46 -10.85
C PHE A 86 0.24 -3.88 -10.70
N MET A 87 0.53 -4.89 -9.87
CA MET A 87 1.89 -5.41 -9.67
C MET A 87 2.57 -5.78 -11.00
N ASN A 88 1.87 -6.51 -11.86
CA ASN A 88 2.41 -6.91 -13.16
C ASN A 88 2.77 -5.69 -14.03
N ARG A 89 1.94 -4.64 -14.01
CA ARG A 89 2.22 -3.39 -14.75
C ARG A 89 3.42 -2.65 -14.16
N LEU A 90 3.54 -2.63 -12.83
CA LEU A 90 4.65 -2.00 -12.13
C LEU A 90 5.97 -2.69 -12.47
N LEU A 91 6.06 -4.01 -12.31
CA LEU A 91 7.26 -4.79 -12.63
C LEU A 91 7.66 -4.64 -14.10
N HIS A 92 6.68 -4.70 -15.01
CA HIS A 92 6.92 -4.47 -16.44
C HIS A 92 7.49 -3.07 -16.73
N LYS A 93 7.09 -2.04 -15.97
CA LYS A 93 7.60 -0.67 -16.12
C LYS A 93 8.95 -0.45 -15.47
N LEU A 94 9.27 -1.15 -14.39
CA LEU A 94 10.58 -1.10 -13.76
C LEU A 94 11.63 -1.78 -14.66
N GLY A 95 11.28 -2.92 -15.27
CA GLY A 95 12.06 -3.56 -16.34
C GLY A 95 13.32 -4.32 -15.89
N ASP A 96 14.04 -3.82 -14.89
CA ASP A 96 15.23 -4.41 -14.26
C ASP A 96 14.98 -4.89 -12.81
N VAL A 97 13.79 -4.64 -12.26
CA VAL A 97 13.41 -5.04 -10.90
C VAL A 97 12.59 -6.32 -10.94
N ASN A 98 13.03 -7.32 -10.19
CA ASN A 98 12.29 -8.58 -10.00
C ASN A 98 11.36 -8.50 -8.79
N GLU A 99 10.31 -9.31 -8.77
CA GLU A 99 9.36 -9.40 -7.65
C GLU A 99 10.06 -9.71 -6.31
N ASP A 100 11.10 -10.55 -6.33
CA ASP A 100 11.90 -10.90 -5.14
C ASP A 100 12.79 -9.75 -4.63
N SER A 101 12.81 -8.59 -5.28
CA SER A 101 13.65 -7.45 -4.88
C SER A 101 13.04 -6.64 -3.73
N PHE A 102 11.78 -6.88 -3.39
CA PHE A 102 11.08 -6.23 -2.29
C PHE A 102 9.95 -7.12 -1.76
N GLU A 103 9.59 -6.93 -0.50
CA GLU A 103 8.44 -7.62 0.07
C GLU A 103 7.15 -6.91 -0.32
N HIS A 104 6.08 -7.67 -0.50
CA HIS A 104 4.76 -7.08 -0.72
C HIS A 104 3.64 -7.89 -0.08
N MET A 105 2.58 -7.21 0.34
CA MET A 105 1.38 -7.86 0.87
C MET A 105 0.12 -7.09 0.48
N THR A 106 -0.99 -7.82 0.35
CA THR A 106 -2.31 -7.25 0.02
C THR A 106 -3.30 -7.52 1.15
N PHE A 107 -4.13 -6.52 1.45
CA PHE A 107 -5.09 -6.54 2.54
C PHE A 107 -6.41 -5.98 2.05
N ASN A 108 -7.47 -6.75 2.16
CA ASN A 108 -8.81 -6.19 2.05
C ASN A 108 -9.27 -5.65 3.41
N PHE A 109 -10.41 -4.96 3.48
CA PHE A 109 -10.82 -4.31 4.72
C PHE A 109 -11.23 -5.26 5.83
N SER A 110 -11.63 -6.49 5.51
CA SER A 110 -11.80 -7.55 6.51
C SER A 110 -10.52 -7.83 7.32
N LYS A 111 -9.36 -7.45 6.77
CA LYS A 111 -8.02 -7.65 7.36
C LYS A 111 -7.38 -6.35 7.85
N LYS A 112 -8.16 -5.30 8.14
CA LYS A 112 -7.65 -4.01 8.67
C LYS A 112 -6.62 -4.17 9.79
N ASN A 113 -6.91 -5.01 10.79
CA ASN A 113 -6.00 -5.23 11.92
C ASN A 113 -4.65 -5.82 11.50
N LEU A 114 -4.63 -6.66 10.46
CA LEU A 114 -3.39 -7.25 9.94
C LEU A 114 -2.60 -6.22 9.13
N PHE A 115 -3.30 -5.37 8.37
CA PHE A 115 -2.69 -4.24 7.66
C PHE A 115 -2.02 -3.26 8.63
N GLU A 116 -2.73 -2.84 9.69
CA GLU A 116 -2.18 -1.94 10.71
C GLU A 116 -1.00 -2.56 11.46
N LYS A 117 -1.06 -3.87 11.71
CA LYS A 117 0.10 -4.60 12.23
C LYS A 117 1.24 -4.58 11.23
N TYR A 118 1.02 -4.92 9.96
CA TYR A 118 2.09 -4.94 8.96
C TYR A 118 2.81 -3.59 8.84
N LEU A 119 2.08 -2.48 8.97
CA LEU A 119 2.67 -1.13 8.99
C LEU A 119 3.40 -0.78 10.30
N GLY A 120 3.06 -1.42 11.43
CA GLY A 120 3.60 -1.08 12.75
C GLY A 120 4.48 -2.14 13.43
N SER A 121 4.63 -3.35 12.86
CA SER A 121 5.23 -4.50 13.55
C SER A 121 6.76 -4.54 13.53
N ASP A 122 7.43 -3.77 12.66
CA ASP A 122 8.90 -3.75 12.62
C ASP A 122 9.53 -2.90 13.75
N HIS A 123 8.71 -2.35 14.65
CA HIS A 123 9.16 -1.60 15.84
C HIS A 123 9.09 -2.41 17.16
N ALA A 124 8.89 -3.72 17.08
CA ALA A 124 8.75 -4.58 18.25
C ALA A 124 9.64 -5.81 18.16
N GLU A 125 10.95 -5.61 18.03
CA GLU A 125 12.00 -6.50 18.54
C GLU A 125 13.31 -5.73 18.76
#